data_AF-A0AAJ7WEM4-F1
#
_entry.id   AF-A0AAJ7WEM4-F1
#
_cell.length_a   1.000
_cell.length_b   1.000
_cell.length_c   1.000
_cell.angle_alpha   90.00
_cell.angle_beta   90.00
_cell.angle_gamma   90.00
#
_symmetry.space_group_name_H-M   'P 1'
#
loop_
_entity.id
_entity.type
_entity.pdbx_description
1 polymer ?
#
loop_
_entity_poly.entity_id
_entity_poly.type
_entity_poly.pdbx_seq_one_letter_code
_entity_poly.pdbx_strand_id
1 'polypeptide(L)'
;MFVDSSHSLGRYLTEIESAYAINLFVQVGVVIISFTITLFQAATVSFNMETYHYFGFAISQFVHIFFLTVQGQFVINLQDSIYIKTYETCWYRGNVKTQALFVMIQRRNLTPPQLTAGGLIELNLDTFAEVVKVCVSYCTVLRST
;
A
#
# COMPACT_ATOMS: atom_id res chain seq x y z
N MET A 1 6.81 15.54 -33.59
CA MET A 1 6.28 16.48 -32.57
C MET A 1 5.20 15.88 -31.68
N PHE A 2 4.01 15.49 -32.17
CA PHE A 2 2.97 14.85 -31.32
C PHE A 2 3.23 13.38 -30.95
N VAL A 3 4.01 12.66 -31.76
CA VAL A 3 4.42 11.28 -31.46
C VAL A 3 5.54 11.26 -30.42
N ASP A 4 6.51 12.18 -30.54
CA ASP A 4 7.60 12.33 -29.56
C ASP A 4 7.11 12.74 -28.17
N SER A 5 6.06 13.58 -28.08
CA SER A 5 5.46 13.95 -26.79
C SER A 5 4.70 12.78 -26.15
N SER A 6 4.06 11.92 -26.93
CA SER A 6 3.40 10.71 -26.41
C SER A 6 4.41 9.64 -25.94
N HIS A 7 5.54 9.51 -26.63
CA HIS A 7 6.58 8.54 -26.31
C HIS A 7 7.43 8.97 -25.10
N SER A 8 7.67 10.27 -24.95
CA SER A 8 8.34 10.85 -23.77
C SER A 8 7.43 10.78 -22.54
N LEU A 9 6.14 11.11 -22.66
CA LEU A 9 5.17 10.97 -21.56
C LEU A 9 5.11 9.53 -21.02
N GLY A 10 5.11 8.53 -21.90
CA GLY A 10 5.15 7.12 -21.51
C GLY A 10 6.38 6.77 -20.67
N ARG A 11 7.58 7.23 -21.09
CA ARG A 11 8.83 7.01 -20.34
C ARG A 11 8.81 7.65 -18.94
N TYR A 12 8.36 8.89 -18.84
CA TYR A 12 8.27 9.58 -17.54
C TYR A 12 7.31 8.86 -16.58
N LEU A 13 6.17 8.39 -17.09
CA LEU A 13 5.21 7.64 -16.28
C LEU A 13 5.79 6.32 -15.77
N THR A 14 6.54 5.58 -16.60
CA THR A 14 7.19 4.33 -16.18
C THR A 14 8.32 4.55 -15.18
N GLU A 15 9.10 5.62 -15.32
CA GLU A 15 10.15 5.97 -14.35
C GLU A 15 9.54 6.32 -12.99
N ILE A 16 8.52 7.16 -12.96
CA ILE A 16 7.81 7.52 -11.72
C ILE A 16 7.18 6.30 -11.06
N GLU A 17 6.56 5.42 -11.84
CA GLU A 17 5.95 4.19 -11.34
C GLU A 17 6.98 3.24 -10.70
N SER A 18 8.11 3.02 -11.38
CA SER A 18 9.19 2.18 -10.84
C SER A 18 9.82 2.76 -9.57
N ALA A 19 10.04 4.08 -9.54
CA ALA A 19 10.56 4.78 -8.37
C ALA A 19 9.57 4.69 -7.19
N TYR A 20 8.27 4.85 -7.46
CA TYR A 20 7.23 4.73 -6.45
C TYR A 20 7.14 3.30 -5.90
N ALA A 21 7.20 2.28 -6.76
CA ALA A 21 7.19 0.88 -6.35
C ALA A 21 8.38 0.52 -5.44
N ILE A 22 9.59 0.98 -5.81
CA ILE A 22 10.81 0.79 -5.00
C ILE A 22 10.68 1.51 -3.65
N ASN A 23 10.25 2.76 -3.66
CA ASN A 23 10.05 3.54 -2.43
C ASN A 23 9.08 2.82 -1.48
N LEU A 24 7.99 2.29 -2.02
CA LEU A 24 6.98 1.57 -1.26
C LEU A 24 7.52 0.28 -0.66
N PHE A 25 8.27 -0.50 -1.43
CA PHE A 25 8.92 -1.72 -0.94
C PHE A 25 9.86 -1.44 0.23
N VAL A 26 10.70 -0.41 0.10
CA VAL A 26 11.62 0.03 1.17
C VAL A 26 10.84 0.49 2.39
N GLN A 27 9.79 1.29 2.21
CA GLN A 27 8.97 1.83 3.30
C GLN A 27 8.27 0.71 4.09
N VAL A 28 7.74 -0.31 3.41
CA VAL A 28 7.15 -1.49 4.06
C VAL A 28 8.20 -2.28 4.84
N GLY A 29 9.39 -2.49 4.26
CA GLY A 29 10.49 -3.18 4.94
C GLY A 29 10.91 -2.47 6.24
N VAL A 30 11.09 -1.14 6.19
CA VAL A 30 11.42 -0.32 7.36
C VAL A 30 10.32 -0.41 8.43
N VAL A 31 9.05 -0.35 8.02
CA VAL A 31 7.91 -0.49 8.92
C VAL A 31 7.93 -1.84 9.65
N ILE A 32 8.11 -2.95 8.94
CA ILE A 32 8.14 -4.29 9.55
C ILE A 32 9.26 -4.40 10.59
N ILE A 33 10.49 -4.01 10.22
CA ILE A 33 11.64 -4.06 11.12
C ILE A 33 11.38 -3.21 12.37
N SER A 34 10.91 -1.98 12.16
CA SER A 34 10.62 -1.06 13.26
C SER A 34 9.52 -1.60 14.19
N PHE A 35 8.49 -2.24 13.64
CA PHE A 35 7.38 -2.79 14.42
C PHE A 35 7.83 -4.00 15.24
N THR A 36 8.67 -4.88 14.68
CA THR A 36 9.28 -6.00 15.42
C THR A 36 10.12 -5.52 16.60
N ILE A 37 10.91 -4.45 16.43
CA ILE A 37 11.71 -3.87 17.51
C ILE A 37 10.81 -3.33 18.62
N THR A 38 9.78 -2.55 18.28
CA THR A 38 8.81 -2.00 19.24
C THR A 38 8.08 -3.11 20.00
N LEU A 39 7.69 -4.18 19.31
CA LEU A 39 7.01 -5.34 19.91
C LEU A 39 7.91 -6.06 20.93
N PHE A 40 9.18 -6.27 20.57
CA PHE A 40 10.17 -6.87 21.47
C PHE A 40 10.46 -6.01 22.70
N GLN A 41 10.59 -4.69 22.52
CA GLN A 41 10.73 -3.74 23.63
C GLN A 41 9.49 -3.72 24.54
N ALA A 42 8.29 -3.75 23.96
CA ALA A 42 7.03 -3.82 24.71
C ALA A 42 6.89 -5.11 25.54
N ALA A 43 7.48 -6.21 25.10
CA ALA A 43 7.48 -7.48 25.82
C ALA A 43 8.50 -7.53 26.96
N THR A 44 9.62 -6.81 26.86
CA THR A 44 10.74 -6.89 27.81
C THR A 44 10.73 -5.77 28.86
N VAL A 45 10.12 -4.63 28.57
CA VAL A 45 10.13 -3.47 29.46
C VAL A 45 8.93 -3.49 30.41
N SER A 46 9.20 -3.38 31.72
CA SER A 46 8.19 -3.12 32.74
C SER A 46 7.66 -1.68 32.64
N PHE A 47 6.36 -1.47 32.84
CA PHE A 47 5.74 -0.15 32.78
C PHE A 47 6.33 0.81 33.82
N ASN A 48 7.26 1.68 33.39
CA ASN A 48 7.85 2.74 34.20
C ASN A 48 7.70 4.10 33.49
N MET A 49 7.92 5.19 34.24
CA MET A 49 7.84 6.55 33.69
C MET A 49 8.85 6.80 32.55
N GLU A 50 9.99 6.12 32.56
CA GLU A 50 10.98 6.20 31.47
C GLU A 50 10.49 5.57 30.16
N THR A 51 9.50 4.67 30.20
CA THR A 51 9.02 3.91 29.02
C THR A 51 8.06 4.71 28.13
N TYR A 52 7.68 5.94 28.52
CA TYR A 52 6.69 6.75 27.81
C TYR A 52 7.06 7.03 26.35
N HIS A 53 8.34 7.20 26.04
CA HIS A 53 8.79 7.45 24.66
C HIS A 53 8.48 6.29 23.70
N TYR A 54 8.45 5.04 24.19
CA TYR A 54 8.13 3.87 23.36
C TYR A 54 6.65 3.86 22.96
N PHE A 55 5.75 4.32 23.83
CA PHE A 55 4.33 4.48 23.50
C PHE A 55 4.12 5.53 22.41
N GLY A 56 4.82 6.67 22.49
CA GLY A 56 4.77 7.69 21.45
C GLY A 56 5.25 7.16 20.09
N PHE A 57 6.34 6.41 20.09
CA PHE A 57 6.86 5.76 18.88
C PHE A 57 5.88 4.72 18.31
N ALA A 58 5.30 3.87 19.17
CA ALA A 58 4.31 2.87 18.75
C ALA A 58 3.06 3.52 18.12
N ILE A 59 2.56 4.62 18.68
CA ILE A 59 1.44 5.38 18.10
C ILE A 59 1.82 5.94 16.74
N SER A 60 3.02 6.52 16.61
CA SER A 60 3.51 7.05 15.33
C SER A 60 3.60 5.96 14.26
N GLN A 61 4.10 4.77 14.61
CA GLN A 61 4.14 3.62 13.70
C GLN A 61 2.73 3.18 13.29
N PHE A 62 1.79 3.12 14.23
CA PHE A 62 0.39 2.78 13.94
C PHE A 62 -0.23 3.75 12.94
N VAL A 63 -0.04 5.06 13.15
CA VAL A 63 -0.53 6.09 12.25
C VAL A 63 0.10 5.95 10.87
N HIS A 64 1.41 5.71 10.79
CA HIS A 64 2.10 5.53 9.52
C HIS A 64 1.59 4.33 8.73
N ILE A 65 1.38 3.18 9.38
CA ILE A 65 0.82 1.99 8.74
C ILE A 65 -0.62 2.27 8.30
N PHE A 66 -1.44 2.90 9.15
CA PHE A 66 -2.81 3.25 8.81
C PHE A 66 -2.90 4.11 7.53
N PHE A 67 -2.07 5.14 7.41
CA PHE A 67 -2.03 5.95 6.20
C PHE A 67 -1.62 5.14 4.96
N LEU A 68 -0.62 4.27 5.09
CA LEU A 68 -0.14 3.42 3.99
C LEU A 68 -1.24 2.44 3.52
N THR A 69 -1.98 1.84 4.46
CA THR A 69 -3.11 0.96 4.16
C THR A 69 -4.29 1.72 3.55
N VAL A 70 -4.61 2.93 4.02
CA VAL A 70 -5.66 3.78 3.43
C VAL A 70 -5.30 4.17 1.99
N GLN A 71 -4.03 4.50 1.73
CA GLN A 71 -3.55 4.75 0.37
C GLN A 71 -3.72 3.52 -0.53
N GLY A 72 -3.35 2.32 -0.04
CA GLY A 72 -3.59 1.06 -0.74
C GLY A 72 -5.06 0.81 -1.06
N GLN A 73 -5.95 1.02 -0.07
CA GLN A 73 -7.39 0.85 -0.25
C GLN A 73 -7.99 1.84 -1.25
N PHE A 74 -7.53 3.10 -1.26
CA PHE A 74 -7.98 4.11 -2.21
C PHE A 74 -7.67 3.69 -3.65
N VAL A 75 -6.48 3.13 -3.88
CA VAL A 75 -6.08 2.62 -5.20
C VAL A 75 -6.97 1.46 -5.65
N ILE A 76 -7.26 0.51 -4.76
CA ILE A 76 -8.17 -0.63 -5.04
C ILE A 76 -9.58 -0.12 -5.39
N ASN A 77 -10.13 0.79 -4.58
CA ASN A 77 -11.48 1.33 -4.81
C ASN A 77 -11.59 2.14 -6.11
N LEU A 78 -10.54 2.90 -6.45
CA LEU A 78 -10.49 3.66 -7.69
C LEU A 78 -10.49 2.72 -8.90
N GLN A 79 -9.72 1.63 -8.83
CA GLN A 79 -9.69 0.62 -9.86
C GLN A 79 -11.06 -0.03 -10.08
N ASP A 80 -11.75 -0.44 -9.02
CA ASP A 80 -13.10 -1.02 -9.12
C ASP A 80 -14.09 -0.03 -9.74
N SER A 81 -14.01 1.25 -9.36
CA SER A 81 -14.86 2.29 -9.94
C SER A 81 -14.59 2.50 -11.44
N ILE A 82 -13.32 2.50 -11.86
CA ILE A 82 -12.94 2.59 -13.27
C ILE A 82 -13.43 1.36 -14.04
N TYR A 83 -13.32 0.16 -13.46
CA TYR A 83 -13.80 -1.07 -14.07
C TYR A 83 -15.31 -1.03 -14.35
N ILE A 84 -16.12 -0.65 -13.36
CA ILE A 84 -17.58 -0.53 -13.50
C ILE A 84 -17.95 0.53 -14.55
N LYS A 85 -17.36 1.73 -14.45
CA LYS A 85 -17.64 2.81 -15.41
C LYS A 85 -17.24 2.46 -16.83
N THR A 86 -16.15 1.70 -17.02
CA THR A 86 -15.72 1.23 -18.34
C THR A 86 -16.68 0.19 -18.90
N TYR A 87 -17.27 -0.65 -18.06
CA TYR A 87 -18.29 -1.61 -18.47
C TYR A 87 -19.57 -0.92 -18.95
N GLU A 88 -19.94 0.19 -18.31
CA GLU A 88 -21.13 0.98 -18.67
C GLU A 88 -20.91 1.96 -19.83
N THR A 89 -19.68 2.43 -20.05
CA THR A 89 -19.37 3.32 -21.16
C THR A 89 -19.09 2.53 -22.45
N CYS A 90 -19.69 2.96 -23.57
CA CYS A 90 -19.39 2.43 -24.90
C CYS A 90 -17.99 2.88 -25.38
N TRP A 91 -16.92 2.48 -24.68
CA TRP A 91 -15.53 2.87 -24.95
C TRP A 91 -15.12 2.54 -26.40
N TYR A 92 -15.69 1.49 -26.98
CA TYR A 92 -15.54 1.09 -28.39
C TYR A 92 -16.17 2.05 -29.41
N ARG A 93 -16.95 3.04 -28.97
CA ARG A 93 -17.45 4.15 -29.82
C ARG A 93 -16.59 5.41 -29.74
N GLY A 94 -15.60 5.46 -28.85
CA GLY A 94 -14.66 6.57 -28.72
C GLY A 94 -13.60 6.60 -29.83
N ASN A 95 -12.85 7.70 -29.93
CA ASN A 95 -11.77 7.85 -30.90
C ASN A 95 -10.64 6.82 -30.64
N VAL A 96 -9.88 6.45 -31.68
CA VAL A 96 -8.87 5.37 -31.61
C VAL A 96 -7.81 5.62 -30.53
N LYS A 97 -7.46 6.90 -30.30
CA LYS A 97 -6.55 7.30 -29.20
C LYS A 97 -7.15 7.04 -27.83
N THR A 98 -8.45 7.30 -27.65
CA THR A 98 -9.17 7.07 -26.40
C THR A 98 -9.32 5.57 -26.13
N GLN A 99 -9.61 4.77 -27.16
CA GLN A 99 -9.63 3.31 -27.05
C GLN A 99 -8.27 2.74 -26.67
N ALA A 100 -7.18 3.20 -27.31
CA ALA A 100 -5.84 2.76 -26.97
C ALA A 100 -5.44 3.16 -25.54
N LEU A 101 -5.80 4.37 -25.09
CA LEU A 101 -5.58 4.81 -23.72
C LEU A 101 -6.38 3.95 -22.73
N PHE A 102 -7.64 3.64 -23.05
CA PHE A 102 -8.50 2.77 -22.24
C PHE A 102 -7.94 1.36 -22.16
N VAL A 103 -7.52 0.76 -23.27
CA VAL A 103 -6.91 -0.57 -23.26
C VAL A 103 -5.60 -0.55 -22.47
N MET A 104 -4.78 0.50 -22.56
CA MET A 104 -3.58 0.64 -21.74
C MET A 104 -3.89 0.78 -20.25
N ILE A 105 -4.88 1.61 -19.89
CA ILE A 105 -5.36 1.77 -18.51
C ILE A 105 -5.93 0.43 -18.02
N GLN A 106 -6.84 -0.21 -18.75
CA GLN A 106 -7.43 -1.50 -18.41
C GLN A 106 -6.37 -2.59 -18.25
N ARG A 107 -5.37 -2.66 -19.14
CA ARG A 107 -4.28 -3.64 -19.08
C ARG A 107 -3.33 -3.38 -17.90
N ARG A 108 -3.14 -2.12 -17.54
CA ARG A 108 -2.42 -1.67 -16.33
C ARG A 108 -3.25 -1.81 -15.04
N ASN A 109 -4.57 -1.91 -15.13
CA ASN A 109 -5.49 -2.18 -14.01
C ASN A 109 -5.84 -3.67 -13.87
N LEU A 110 -5.71 -4.48 -14.93
CA LEU A 110 -5.87 -5.95 -14.90
C LEU A 110 -4.80 -6.62 -14.05
N THR A 111 -3.66 -5.96 -13.90
CA THR A 111 -2.71 -6.18 -12.81
C THR A 111 -2.88 -4.99 -11.88
N PRO A 112 -3.82 -5.02 -10.91
CA PRO A 112 -3.85 -4.00 -9.89
C PRO A 112 -2.41 -3.84 -9.38
N PRO A 113 -1.89 -2.63 -9.17
CA PRO A 113 -0.83 -2.47 -8.19
C PRO A 113 -1.48 -2.81 -6.84
N GLN A 114 -1.72 -4.10 -6.61
CA GLN A 114 -1.87 -4.64 -5.28
C GLN A 114 -0.54 -4.30 -4.67
N LEU A 115 -0.54 -3.23 -3.89
CA LEU A 115 0.54 -2.87 -3.00
C LEU A 115 0.76 -4.11 -2.14
N THR A 116 1.62 -4.99 -2.60
CA THR A 116 1.90 -6.25 -1.96
C THR A 116 3.28 -6.12 -1.38
N ALA A 117 3.42 -6.38 -0.09
CA ALA A 117 4.73 -6.52 0.52
C ALA A 117 5.41 -7.75 -0.09
N GLY A 118 6.22 -7.56 -1.13
CA GLY A 118 6.94 -8.64 -1.81
C GLY A 118 6.05 -9.73 -2.44
N GLY A 119 4.80 -9.42 -2.79
CA GLY A 119 3.83 -10.39 -3.34
C GLY A 119 3.12 -11.28 -2.31
N LEU A 120 3.34 -11.09 -1.01
CA LEU A 120 2.83 -11.97 0.05
C LEU A 120 1.67 -11.38 0.87
N ILE A 121 1.68 -10.07 1.10
CA ILE A 121 0.70 -9.39 1.96
C ILE A 121 0.09 -8.26 1.16
N GLU A 122 -1.19 -8.39 0.81
CA GLU A 122 -1.96 -7.28 0.24
C GLU A 122 -2.09 -6.17 1.29
N LEU A 123 -1.68 -4.96 0.94
CA LEU A 123 -1.86 -3.78 1.79
C LEU A 123 -3.30 -3.29 1.65
N ASN A 124 -4.23 -4.03 2.24
CA ASN A 124 -5.63 -3.67 2.40
C ASN A 124 -5.97 -3.54 3.90
N LEU A 125 -7.11 -2.90 4.21
CA LEU A 125 -7.55 -2.69 5.60
C LEU A 125 -7.80 -3.99 6.36
N ASP A 126 -8.23 -5.04 5.67
CA ASP A 126 -8.51 -6.34 6.28
C ASP A 126 -7.23 -7.03 6.76
N THR A 127 -6.19 -7.07 5.93
CA THR A 127 -4.89 -7.64 6.25
C THR A 127 -4.18 -6.82 7.33
N PHE A 128 -4.34 -5.49 7.35
CA PHE A 128 -3.89 -4.67 8.46
C PHE A 128 -4.58 -5.04 9.78
N ALA A 129 -5.90 -5.18 9.78
CA ALA A 129 -6.66 -5.57 10.96
C ALA A 129 -6.27 -6.97 11.47
N GLU A 130 -6.00 -7.90 10.55
CA GLU A 130 -5.53 -9.25 10.88
C GLU A 130 -4.14 -9.23 11.52
N VAL A 131 -3.18 -8.50 10.93
CA VAL A 131 -1.84 -8.32 11.50
C VAL A 131 -1.92 -7.73 12.91
N VAL A 132 -2.72 -6.68 13.12
CA VAL A 132 -2.91 -6.07 14.45
C VAL A 132 -3.47 -7.08 15.46
N LYS A 133 -4.48 -7.89 15.07
CA LYS A 133 -5.04 -8.94 15.94
C LYS A 133 -3.97 -9.95 16.36
N VAL A 134 -3.16 -10.43 15.41
CA VAL A 134 -2.07 -11.37 15.69
C VAL A 134 -1.05 -10.75 16.65
N CYS A 135 -0.68 -9.48 16.46
CA CYS A 135 0.26 -8.79 17.33
C CYS A 135 -0.26 -8.64 18.77
N VAL A 136 -1.54 -8.25 18.94
CA VAL A 136 -2.19 -8.17 20.25
C VAL A 136 -2.27 -9.55 20.91
N SER A 137 -2.61 -10.59 20.14
CA SER A 137 -2.64 -11.96 20.63
C SER A 137 -1.25 -12.41 21.11
N TYR A 138 -0.20 -12.16 20.33
CA TYR A 138 1.18 -12.50 20.69
C TYR A 138 1.65 -11.75 21.94
N CYS A 139 1.39 -10.45 22.05
CA CYS A 139 1.62 -9.66 23.27
C CYS A 139 0.93 -10.27 24.49
N THR A 140 -0.31 -10.72 24.33
CA THR A 140 -1.10 -11.30 25.43
C THR A 140 -0.49 -12.62 25.89
N VAL A 141 -0.10 -13.49 24.95
CA VAL A 141 0.56 -14.77 25.25
C VAL A 141 1.88 -14.54 25.97
N LEU A 142 2.73 -13.63 25.47
CA LEU A 142 4.01 -13.30 26.10
C LEU A 142 3.87 -12.73 27.51
N ARG A 143 2.80 -11.98 27.79
CA ARG A 143 2.51 -11.50 29.16
C ARG A 143 1.95 -12.57 30.09
N SER A 144 1.34 -13.61 29.53
CA SER A 144 0.73 -14.70 30.30
C SER A 144 1.74 -15.78 30.70
N THR A 145 2.95 -15.75 30.13
CA THR A 145 4.09 -16.61 30.48
C THR A 145 4.98 -15.90 31.49
#